data_AF-A0A8J3USL4-F1
#
_entry.id   AF-A0A8J3USL4-F1
#
_cell.length_a   1.000
_cell.length_b   1.000
_cell.length_c   1.000
_cell.angle_alpha   90.00
_cell.angle_beta   90.00
_cell.angle_gamma   90.00
#
_symmetry.space_group_name_H-M   'P 1'
#
loop_
_entity.id
_entity.type
_entity.pdbx_description
1 polymer ?
#
loop_
_entity_poly.entity_id
_entity_poly.type
_entity_poly.pdbx_seq_one_letter_code
_entity_poly.pdbx_strand_id
1 'polypeptide(L)'
;MLDLEGQMHHVWNPDVRPLIQEALRCYNAGAVRAAIGQTWIAVVADLTEKIVRLADEGEGDAKDFRTQLETAQAAGLAGEGIAAMQAIERTILDTAAKLELIDTIAARELDRLRQDRHLCVHPSLRRLGETYQPLPESARAHMAIALDGLLIHPPAQGRKVIDDFMAHVAEPLFSARPTHLLATFFNRVRPAARRRIVDLAAKHALAELPGPAEIAPPILANRMAVCLGAFANGDRAMVAAALTKSLDRLRRAEGQVQLRAVARLAELDAFWDLVDSPLAIRVEELAAGLVPPSFYDALEPEGAEALSVVRSAQARALLPSLESTVAALWVSNRAQVMARHIAPYFLDWVPGLLQEAAGWRQAEEFTRTAVIPYGPLLTVEVLETLLSAWSSNAQCRTAGGMLMLSVELFRATAHLHASDHAVWAQFLQEVRSLEPEPSFYRYTELEAELRP
;
A
#
# COMPACT_ATOMS: atom_id res chain seq x y z
N MET A 1 3.28 -24.09 -13.52
CA MET A 1 2.10 -24.98 -13.59
C MET A 1 1.20 -24.56 -12.43
N LEU A 2 -0.03 -24.11 -12.69
CA LEU A 2 -0.95 -23.66 -11.63
C LEU A 2 -1.29 -24.84 -10.70
N ASP A 3 -1.16 -24.62 -9.40
CA ASP A 3 -1.59 -25.56 -8.36
C ASP A 3 -3.10 -25.44 -8.16
N LEU A 4 -3.83 -26.40 -8.72
CA LEU A 4 -5.30 -26.44 -8.63
C LEU A 4 -5.77 -26.66 -7.19
N GLU A 5 -5.06 -27.49 -6.41
CA GLU A 5 -5.45 -27.81 -5.03
C GLU A 5 -5.32 -26.58 -4.14
N GLY A 6 -4.20 -25.85 -4.27
CA GLY A 6 -4.02 -24.56 -3.61
C GLY A 6 -5.12 -23.55 -3.97
N GLN A 7 -5.47 -23.41 -5.26
CA GLN A 7 -6.53 -22.49 -5.69
C GLN A 7 -7.92 -22.86 -5.18
N MET A 8 -8.22 -24.14 -4.97
CA MET A 8 -9.53 -24.56 -4.48
C MET A 8 -9.80 -24.10 -3.03
N HIS A 9 -8.77 -23.92 -2.22
CA HIS A 9 -8.90 -23.29 -0.90
C HIS A 9 -9.30 -21.80 -0.99
N HIS A 10 -9.07 -21.17 -2.14
CA HIS A 10 -9.42 -19.77 -2.40
C HIS A 10 -10.78 -19.59 -3.07
N VAL A 11 -11.52 -20.68 -3.35
CA VAL A 11 -12.90 -20.59 -3.83
C VAL A 11 -13.71 -19.76 -2.85
N TRP A 12 -14.32 -18.69 -3.39
CA TRP A 12 -14.97 -17.65 -2.60
C TRP A 12 -16.20 -18.19 -1.88
N ASN A 13 -17.06 -18.93 -2.58
CA ASN A 13 -18.26 -19.53 -2.00
C ASN A 13 -17.92 -20.89 -1.33
N PRO A 14 -18.03 -21.01 0.01
CA PRO A 14 -17.78 -22.28 0.69
C PRO A 14 -18.73 -23.41 0.26
N ASP A 15 -19.96 -23.10 -0.16
CA ASP A 15 -20.95 -24.10 -0.58
C ASP A 15 -20.69 -24.63 -2.00
N VAL A 16 -19.98 -23.87 -2.83
CA VAL A 16 -19.54 -24.31 -4.16
C VAL A 16 -18.23 -25.12 -4.09
N ARG A 17 -17.39 -24.88 -3.08
CA ARG A 17 -16.08 -25.55 -2.96
C ARG A 17 -16.18 -27.10 -3.04
N PRO A 18 -17.16 -27.78 -2.42
CA PRO A 18 -17.35 -29.22 -2.59
C PRO A 18 -17.57 -29.67 -4.04
N LEU A 19 -18.23 -28.85 -4.87
CA LEU A 19 -18.54 -29.16 -6.27
C LEU A 19 -17.26 -29.19 -7.13
N ILE A 20 -16.39 -28.18 -6.99
CA ILE A 20 -15.11 -28.20 -7.71
C ILE A 20 -14.15 -29.26 -7.15
N GLN A 21 -14.24 -29.60 -5.85
CA GLN A 21 -13.55 -30.75 -5.27
C GLN A 21 -14.03 -32.08 -5.86
N GLU A 22 -15.31 -32.20 -6.18
CA GLU A 22 -15.83 -33.36 -6.89
C GLU A 22 -15.26 -33.47 -8.30
N ALA A 23 -15.19 -32.35 -9.03
CA ALA A 23 -14.56 -32.32 -10.36
C ALA A 23 -13.11 -32.81 -10.32
N LEU A 24 -12.32 -32.38 -9.32
CA LEU A 24 -10.94 -32.85 -9.12
C LEU A 24 -10.89 -34.34 -8.79
N ARG A 25 -11.79 -34.86 -7.95
CA ARG A 25 -11.88 -36.30 -7.67
C ARG A 25 -12.20 -37.10 -8.93
N CYS A 26 -13.14 -36.64 -9.76
CA CYS A 26 -13.43 -37.25 -11.04
C CYS A 26 -12.21 -37.25 -11.97
N TYR A 27 -11.47 -36.14 -12.03
CA TYR A 27 -10.25 -36.03 -12.82
C TYR A 27 -9.18 -37.03 -12.36
N ASN A 28 -8.89 -37.07 -11.05
CA ASN A 28 -7.90 -37.98 -10.46
C ASN A 28 -8.27 -39.46 -10.64
N ALA A 29 -9.56 -39.77 -10.70
CA ALA A 29 -10.07 -41.12 -10.97
C ALA A 29 -10.09 -41.49 -12.48
N GLY A 30 -9.65 -40.60 -13.37
CA GLY A 30 -9.69 -40.81 -14.82
C GLY A 30 -11.07 -40.64 -15.45
N ALA A 31 -12.06 -40.17 -14.70
CA ALA A 31 -13.42 -39.90 -15.17
C ALA A 31 -13.51 -38.50 -15.83
N VAL A 32 -12.79 -38.31 -16.95
CA VAL A 32 -12.60 -36.99 -17.58
C VAL A 32 -13.92 -36.30 -17.96
N ARG A 33 -14.89 -37.03 -18.53
CA ARG A 33 -16.22 -36.47 -18.85
C ARG A 33 -16.96 -35.98 -17.61
N ALA A 34 -16.88 -36.74 -16.52
CA ALA A 34 -17.53 -36.37 -15.26
C ALA A 34 -16.84 -35.15 -14.64
N ALA A 35 -15.51 -35.05 -14.74
CA ALA A 35 -14.76 -33.88 -14.28
C ALA A 35 -15.21 -32.60 -15.00
N ILE A 36 -15.37 -32.66 -16.33
CA ILE A 36 -15.88 -31.52 -17.14
C ILE A 36 -17.31 -31.17 -16.72
N GLY A 37 -18.19 -32.17 -16.59
CA GLY A 37 -19.56 -31.97 -16.14
C GLY A 37 -19.65 -31.31 -14.75
N GLN A 38 -18.86 -31.78 -13.79
CA GLN A 38 -18.84 -31.22 -12.44
C GLN A 38 -18.21 -29.83 -12.37
N THR A 39 -17.21 -29.55 -13.21
CA THR A 39 -16.65 -28.20 -13.33
C THR A 39 -17.73 -27.21 -13.78
N TRP A 40 -18.55 -27.59 -14.77
CA TRP A 40 -19.66 -26.77 -15.23
C TRP A 40 -20.74 -26.55 -14.15
N ILE A 41 -21.07 -27.60 -13.39
CA ILE A 41 -22.01 -27.49 -12.26
C ILE A 41 -21.51 -26.48 -11.22
N ALA A 42 -20.21 -26.53 -10.88
CA ALA A 42 -19.61 -25.57 -9.95
C ALA A 42 -19.70 -24.12 -10.49
N VAL A 43 -19.44 -23.92 -11.78
CA VAL A 43 -19.56 -22.60 -12.45
C VAL A 43 -20.99 -22.05 -12.37
N VAL A 44 -21.99 -22.88 -12.70
CA VAL A 44 -23.40 -22.45 -12.67
C VAL A 44 -23.82 -22.11 -11.24
N ALA A 45 -23.52 -22.96 -10.27
CA ALA A 45 -23.87 -22.75 -8.87
C ALA A 45 -23.23 -21.45 -8.31
N ASP A 46 -21.95 -21.21 -8.62
CA ASP A 46 -21.24 -20.01 -8.20
C ASP A 46 -21.82 -18.74 -8.83
N LEU A 47 -22.09 -18.74 -10.14
CA LEU A 47 -22.70 -17.60 -10.80
C LEU A 47 -24.10 -17.31 -10.26
N THR A 48 -24.92 -18.34 -10.03
CA THR A 48 -26.25 -18.16 -9.45
C THR A 48 -26.16 -17.45 -8.10
N GLU A 49 -25.31 -17.93 -7.18
CA GLU A 49 -25.14 -17.30 -5.87
C GLU A 49 -24.64 -15.86 -5.99
N LYS A 50 -23.64 -15.63 -6.85
CA LYS A 50 -23.06 -14.30 -7.02
C LYS A 50 -24.06 -13.29 -7.57
N ILE A 51 -24.91 -13.70 -8.52
CA ILE A 51 -25.95 -12.84 -9.09
C ILE A 51 -27.03 -12.56 -8.04
N VAL A 52 -27.45 -13.56 -7.27
CA VAL A 52 -28.42 -13.37 -6.17
C VAL A 52 -27.89 -12.37 -5.14
N ARG A 53 -26.62 -12.50 -4.76
CA ARG A 53 -26.00 -11.56 -3.82
C ARG A 53 -25.91 -10.14 -4.36
N LEU A 54 -25.60 -9.95 -5.64
CA LEU A 54 -25.68 -8.63 -6.28
C LEU A 54 -27.09 -8.04 -6.20
N ALA A 55 -28.13 -8.87 -6.43
CA ALA A 55 -29.52 -8.43 -6.32
C ALA A 55 -29.91 -8.04 -4.88
N ASP A 56 -29.45 -8.79 -3.88
CA ASP A 56 -29.63 -8.46 -2.45
C ASP A 56 -28.94 -7.14 -2.08
N GLU A 57 -27.78 -6.86 -2.68
CA GLU A 57 -27.03 -5.62 -2.49
C GLU A 57 -27.60 -4.42 -3.26
N GLY A 58 -28.71 -4.60 -3.99
CA GLY A 58 -29.47 -3.55 -4.64
C GLY A 58 -29.18 -3.36 -6.13
N GLU A 59 -28.36 -4.22 -6.75
CA GLU A 59 -28.02 -4.11 -8.18
C GLU A 59 -29.26 -4.35 -9.04
N GLY A 60 -29.71 -3.31 -9.76
CA GLY A 60 -30.95 -3.34 -10.53
C GLY A 60 -30.95 -4.42 -11.62
N ASP A 61 -29.85 -4.55 -12.36
CA ASP A 61 -29.71 -5.52 -13.45
C ASP A 61 -29.71 -6.99 -12.97
N ALA A 62 -29.48 -7.24 -11.68
CA ALA A 62 -29.50 -8.59 -11.11
C ALA A 62 -30.89 -9.00 -10.57
N LYS A 63 -31.81 -8.05 -10.38
CA LYS A 63 -33.15 -8.31 -9.81
C LYS A 63 -34.00 -9.20 -10.72
N ASP A 64 -33.94 -8.98 -12.02
CA ASP A 64 -34.69 -9.77 -13.00
C ASP A 64 -34.29 -11.26 -12.93
N PHE A 65 -32.98 -11.53 -12.83
CA PHE A 65 -32.46 -12.89 -12.66
C PHE A 65 -32.95 -13.51 -11.36
N ARG A 66 -32.91 -12.76 -10.25
CA ARG A 66 -33.40 -13.24 -8.95
C ARG A 66 -34.87 -13.62 -9.02
N THR A 67 -35.72 -12.78 -9.59
CA THR A 67 -37.15 -13.07 -9.75
C THR A 67 -37.37 -14.31 -10.62
N GLN A 68 -36.60 -14.47 -11.70
CA GLN A 68 -36.65 -15.68 -12.53
C GLN A 68 -36.26 -16.93 -11.73
N LEU A 69 -35.22 -16.86 -10.91
CA LEU A 69 -34.77 -17.96 -10.06
C LEU A 69 -35.80 -18.31 -8.99
N GLU A 70 -36.35 -17.32 -8.28
CA GLU A 70 -37.38 -17.52 -7.25
C GLU A 70 -38.64 -18.18 -7.84
N THR A 71 -39.02 -17.78 -9.06
CA THR A 71 -40.14 -18.40 -9.79
C THR A 71 -39.84 -19.87 -10.13
N ALA A 72 -38.64 -20.17 -10.59
CA ALA A 72 -38.21 -21.54 -10.89
C ALA A 72 -38.19 -22.41 -9.62
N GLN A 73 -37.67 -21.88 -8.51
CA GLN A 73 -37.63 -22.55 -7.21
C GLN A 73 -39.03 -22.81 -6.66
N ALA A 74 -39.96 -21.86 -6.80
CA ALA A 74 -41.35 -22.03 -6.38
C ALA A 74 -42.09 -23.14 -7.16
N ALA A 75 -41.75 -23.34 -8.43
CA ALA A 75 -42.27 -24.44 -9.25
C ALA A 75 -41.62 -25.81 -8.90
N GLY A 76 -40.52 -25.81 -8.14
CA GLY A 76 -39.86 -27.02 -7.64
C GLY A 76 -39.36 -27.97 -8.75
N LEU A 77 -39.49 -29.27 -8.52
CA LEU A 77 -39.09 -30.32 -9.48
C LEU A 77 -40.16 -30.60 -10.55
N ALA A 78 -41.19 -29.76 -10.66
CA ALA A 78 -42.16 -29.87 -11.75
C ALA A 78 -41.49 -29.57 -13.10
N GLY A 79 -42.10 -30.02 -14.20
CA GLY A 79 -41.58 -29.79 -15.55
C GLY A 79 -41.31 -28.31 -15.86
N GLU A 80 -42.15 -27.41 -15.34
CA GLU A 80 -41.98 -25.96 -15.44
C GLU A 80 -40.73 -25.46 -14.70
N GLY A 81 -40.50 -25.92 -13.46
CA GLY A 81 -39.31 -25.56 -12.68
C GLY A 81 -38.03 -26.08 -13.32
N ILE A 82 -38.03 -27.31 -13.83
CA ILE A 82 -36.88 -27.89 -14.56
C ILE A 82 -36.60 -27.08 -15.83
N ALA A 83 -37.63 -26.76 -16.63
CA ALA A 83 -37.47 -25.98 -17.85
C ALA A 83 -36.96 -24.55 -17.57
N ALA A 84 -37.41 -23.93 -16.48
CA ALA A 84 -36.94 -22.62 -16.05
C ALA A 84 -35.46 -22.65 -15.62
N MET A 85 -35.04 -23.65 -14.85
CA MET A 85 -33.63 -23.83 -14.48
C MET A 85 -32.73 -24.10 -15.69
N GLN A 86 -33.20 -24.87 -16.67
CA GLN A 86 -32.48 -25.07 -17.93
C GLN A 86 -32.37 -23.77 -18.75
N ALA A 87 -33.41 -22.92 -18.72
CA ALA A 87 -33.35 -21.61 -19.35
C ALA A 87 -32.33 -20.69 -18.67
N ILE A 88 -32.26 -20.71 -17.34
CA ILE A 88 -31.23 -20.00 -16.55
C ILE A 88 -29.84 -20.48 -16.94
N GLU A 89 -29.59 -21.80 -16.95
CA GLU A 89 -28.29 -22.38 -17.33
C GLU A 89 -27.84 -21.93 -18.73
N ARG A 90 -28.79 -21.76 -19.66
CA ARG A 90 -28.50 -21.33 -21.03
C ARG A 90 -28.05 -19.88 -21.14
N THR A 91 -28.55 -18.99 -20.29
CA THR A 91 -28.28 -17.54 -20.36
C THR A 91 -27.31 -17.05 -19.28
N ILE A 92 -26.92 -17.91 -18.32
CA ILE A 92 -26.16 -17.49 -17.14
C ILE A 92 -24.82 -16.82 -17.45
N LEU A 93 -24.11 -17.26 -18.49
CA LEU A 93 -22.86 -16.63 -18.91
C LEU A 93 -23.10 -15.23 -19.50
N ASP A 94 -24.18 -15.05 -20.25
CA ASP A 94 -24.54 -13.74 -20.81
C ASP A 94 -24.95 -12.77 -19.69
N THR A 95 -25.75 -13.24 -18.73
CA THR A 95 -26.11 -12.47 -17.53
C THR A 95 -24.87 -12.11 -16.72
N ALA A 96 -23.97 -13.07 -16.50
CA ALA A 96 -22.73 -12.84 -15.78
C ALA A 96 -21.82 -11.84 -16.50
N ALA A 97 -21.71 -11.90 -17.82
CA ALA A 97 -20.96 -10.93 -18.61
C ALA A 97 -21.58 -9.53 -18.54
N LYS A 98 -22.92 -9.42 -18.64
CA LYS A 98 -23.66 -8.16 -18.48
C LYS A 98 -23.42 -7.52 -17.10
N LEU A 99 -23.41 -8.34 -16.05
CA LEU A 99 -23.14 -7.92 -14.67
C LEU A 99 -21.64 -7.75 -14.35
N GLU A 100 -20.77 -7.89 -15.36
CA GLU A 100 -19.31 -7.84 -15.23
C GLU A 100 -18.73 -8.89 -14.25
N LEU A 101 -19.47 -9.97 -13.96
CA LEU A 101 -19.06 -11.13 -13.17
C LEU A 101 -18.13 -12.08 -13.93
N ILE A 102 -17.91 -11.88 -15.23
CA ILE A 102 -16.85 -12.49 -16.03
C ILE A 102 -16.48 -11.49 -17.14
N ASP A 103 -15.21 -11.47 -17.55
CA ASP A 103 -14.81 -10.66 -18.70
C ASP A 103 -15.10 -11.40 -20.02
N THR A 104 -14.85 -10.75 -21.17
CA THR A 104 -15.15 -11.33 -22.48
C THR A 104 -14.28 -12.55 -22.81
N ILE A 105 -13.08 -12.65 -22.23
CA ILE A 105 -12.18 -13.79 -22.43
C ILE A 105 -12.68 -14.97 -21.60
N ALA A 106 -12.91 -14.77 -20.31
CA ALA A 106 -13.46 -15.76 -19.39
C ALA A 106 -14.84 -16.25 -19.86
N ALA A 107 -15.72 -15.36 -20.34
CA ALA A 107 -17.01 -15.76 -20.90
C ALA A 107 -16.86 -16.71 -22.09
N ARG A 108 -15.93 -16.42 -23.01
CA ARG A 108 -15.63 -17.29 -24.15
C ARG A 108 -15.05 -18.63 -23.71
N GLU A 109 -14.18 -18.63 -22.72
CA GLU A 109 -13.54 -19.85 -22.21
C GLU A 109 -14.51 -20.74 -21.42
N LEU A 110 -15.37 -20.15 -20.59
CA LEU A 110 -16.44 -20.85 -19.90
C LEU A 110 -17.53 -21.35 -20.86
N ASP A 111 -17.78 -20.66 -21.97
CA ASP A 111 -18.67 -21.16 -23.00
C ASP A 111 -18.11 -22.41 -23.69
N ARG A 112 -16.78 -22.50 -23.89
CA ARG A 112 -16.14 -23.75 -24.36
C ARG A 112 -16.34 -24.89 -23.37
N LEU A 113 -16.19 -24.63 -22.08
CA LEU A 113 -16.52 -25.62 -21.03
C LEU A 113 -17.98 -26.10 -21.16
N ARG A 114 -18.94 -25.18 -21.34
CA ARG A 114 -20.36 -25.52 -21.53
C ARG A 114 -20.58 -26.38 -22.78
N GLN A 115 -19.94 -26.05 -23.90
CA GLN A 115 -20.00 -26.81 -25.14
C GLN A 115 -19.42 -28.22 -24.97
N ASP A 116 -18.25 -28.36 -24.34
CA ASP A 116 -17.65 -29.66 -24.03
C ASP A 116 -18.50 -30.49 -23.07
N ARG A 117 -19.14 -29.85 -22.08
CA ARG A 117 -20.11 -30.50 -21.20
C ARG A 117 -21.27 -31.06 -22.00
N HIS A 118 -21.82 -30.33 -22.97
CA HIS A 118 -22.90 -30.86 -23.83
C HIS A 118 -22.46 -32.13 -24.56
N LEU A 119 -21.25 -32.15 -25.11
CA LEU A 119 -20.69 -33.34 -25.77
C LEU A 119 -20.49 -34.51 -24.79
N CYS A 120 -20.14 -34.22 -23.53
CA CYS A 120 -19.95 -35.24 -22.49
C CYS A 120 -21.27 -35.90 -22.06
N VAL A 121 -22.36 -35.13 -21.96
CA VAL A 121 -23.65 -35.62 -21.41
C VAL A 121 -24.66 -36.03 -22.48
N HIS A 122 -24.43 -35.69 -23.75
CA HIS A 122 -25.28 -36.06 -24.88
C HIS A 122 -24.52 -36.94 -25.91
N PRO A 123 -24.19 -38.20 -25.54
CA PRO A 123 -23.42 -39.10 -26.42
C PRO A 123 -24.12 -39.38 -27.76
N SER A 124 -25.44 -39.24 -27.83
CA SER A 124 -26.25 -39.44 -29.03
C SER A 124 -26.09 -38.37 -30.11
N LEU A 125 -25.43 -37.23 -29.82
CA LEU A 125 -25.22 -36.17 -30.80
C LEU A 125 -24.16 -36.53 -31.86
N ARG A 126 -23.37 -37.60 -31.66
CA ARG A 126 -22.42 -38.10 -32.65
C ARG A 126 -23.06 -39.16 -33.56
N ARG A 127 -22.96 -38.95 -34.88
CA ARG A 127 -23.64 -39.74 -35.93
C ARG A 127 -23.23 -41.22 -36.06
N LEU A 128 -22.23 -41.69 -35.29
CA LEU A 128 -21.66 -43.04 -35.43
C LEU A 128 -21.57 -43.82 -34.11
N GLY A 129 -22.28 -43.38 -33.06
CA GLY A 129 -22.30 -44.08 -31.76
C GLY A 129 -21.02 -43.92 -30.92
N GLU A 130 -19.99 -43.26 -31.45
CA GLU A 130 -18.80 -42.90 -30.70
C GLU A 130 -19.13 -41.87 -29.61
N THR A 131 -18.79 -42.17 -28.37
CA THR A 131 -18.90 -41.18 -27.28
C THR A 131 -17.77 -40.18 -27.36
N TYR A 132 -18.02 -38.93 -26.94
CA TYR A 132 -16.95 -37.96 -26.79
C TYR A 132 -15.93 -38.46 -25.75
N GLN A 133 -14.65 -38.40 -26.12
CA GLN A 133 -13.52 -38.77 -25.26
C GLN A 133 -12.57 -37.57 -25.16
N PRO A 134 -12.84 -36.62 -24.25
CA PRO A 134 -11.96 -35.49 -24.01
C PRO A 134 -10.63 -35.97 -23.42
N LEU A 135 -9.55 -35.24 -23.72
CA LEU A 135 -8.25 -35.48 -23.12
C LEU A 135 -8.24 -35.03 -21.64
N PRO A 136 -7.50 -35.69 -20.74
CA PRO A 136 -7.35 -35.23 -19.35
C PRO A 136 -6.91 -33.77 -19.24
N GLU A 137 -6.03 -33.32 -20.14
CA GLU A 137 -5.53 -31.94 -20.21
C GLU A 137 -6.67 -30.94 -20.43
N SER A 138 -7.71 -31.31 -21.20
CA SER A 138 -8.88 -30.46 -21.42
C SER A 138 -9.67 -30.26 -20.13
N ALA A 139 -9.91 -31.33 -19.36
CA ALA A 139 -10.59 -31.20 -18.06
C ALA A 139 -9.77 -30.35 -17.08
N ARG A 140 -8.44 -30.55 -17.05
CA ARG A 140 -7.54 -29.74 -16.21
C ARG A 140 -7.56 -28.27 -16.59
N ALA A 141 -7.54 -27.97 -17.90
CA ALA A 141 -7.62 -26.59 -18.40
C ALA A 141 -8.94 -25.92 -18.02
N HIS A 142 -10.08 -26.63 -18.18
CA HIS A 142 -11.39 -26.12 -17.78
C HIS A 142 -11.49 -25.81 -16.28
N MET A 143 -10.93 -26.67 -15.42
CA MET A 143 -10.87 -26.39 -13.98
C MET A 143 -10.02 -25.15 -13.67
N ALA A 144 -8.85 -25.02 -14.31
CA ALA A 144 -7.98 -23.86 -14.14
C ALA A 144 -8.68 -22.55 -14.57
N ILE A 145 -9.34 -22.57 -15.73
CA ILE A 145 -10.12 -21.44 -16.26
C ILE A 145 -11.26 -21.07 -15.31
N ALA A 146 -12.01 -22.06 -14.80
CA ALA A 146 -13.10 -21.81 -13.87
C ALA A 146 -12.59 -21.19 -12.55
N LEU A 147 -11.50 -21.72 -11.98
CA LEU A 147 -10.89 -21.19 -10.77
C LEU A 147 -10.38 -19.76 -10.98
N ASP A 148 -9.53 -19.55 -12.00
CA ASP A 148 -8.87 -18.29 -12.25
C ASP A 148 -9.81 -17.19 -12.74
N GLY A 149 -10.76 -17.52 -13.62
CA GLY A 149 -11.67 -16.56 -14.23
C GLY A 149 -12.91 -16.24 -13.40
N LEU A 150 -13.28 -17.11 -12.45
CA LEU A 150 -14.56 -17.01 -11.75
C LEU A 150 -14.51 -17.39 -10.26
N LEU A 151 -14.25 -18.66 -9.93
CA LEU A 151 -14.64 -19.25 -8.63
C LEU A 151 -13.91 -18.63 -7.42
N ILE A 152 -12.69 -18.13 -7.59
CA ILE A 152 -11.92 -17.50 -6.50
C ILE A 152 -12.27 -16.03 -6.29
N HIS A 153 -13.02 -15.42 -7.21
CA HIS A 153 -13.38 -14.00 -7.16
C HIS A 153 -14.70 -13.78 -6.41
N PRO A 154 -14.85 -12.68 -5.66
CA PRO A 154 -16.11 -12.32 -5.02
C PRO A 154 -17.21 -11.88 -6.01
N PRO A 155 -18.49 -11.79 -5.57
CA PRO A 155 -19.64 -11.26 -6.33
C PRO A 155 -19.57 -9.75 -6.49
N ALA A 156 -18.42 -9.21 -6.88
CA ALA A 156 -18.20 -7.77 -6.85
C ALA A 156 -18.18 -7.21 -8.28
N GLN A 157 -19.05 -6.22 -8.51
CA GLN A 157 -19.07 -5.43 -9.75
C GLN A 157 -17.86 -4.50 -9.78
N GLY A 158 -17.32 -4.23 -10.98
CA GLY A 158 -16.19 -3.32 -11.11
C GLY A 158 -16.45 -1.93 -10.55
N ARG A 159 -17.70 -1.45 -10.56
CA ARG A 159 -18.07 -0.14 -10.00
C ARG A 159 -18.13 -0.14 -8.48
N LYS A 160 -18.87 -1.08 -7.88
CA LYS A 160 -19.02 -1.19 -6.43
C LYS A 160 -17.66 -1.29 -5.72
N VAL A 161 -16.73 -2.10 -6.24
CA VAL A 161 -15.38 -2.24 -5.65
C VAL A 161 -14.59 -0.92 -5.67
N ILE A 162 -14.81 -0.06 -6.68
CA ILE A 162 -14.20 1.27 -6.73
C ILE A 162 -14.84 2.20 -5.69
N ASP A 163 -16.17 2.14 -5.56
CA ASP A 163 -16.90 2.96 -4.57
C ASP A 163 -16.52 2.52 -3.14
N ASP A 164 -16.41 1.22 -2.88
CA ASP A 164 -15.92 0.66 -1.61
C ASP A 164 -14.46 1.06 -1.33
N PHE A 165 -13.60 1.06 -2.35
CA PHE A 165 -12.22 1.54 -2.22
C PHE A 165 -12.18 3.03 -1.84
N MET A 166 -12.99 3.86 -2.52
CA MET A 166 -13.07 5.28 -2.20
C MET A 166 -13.61 5.53 -0.79
N ALA A 167 -14.63 4.78 -0.37
CA ALA A 167 -15.16 4.83 0.99
C ALA A 167 -14.08 4.48 2.01
N HIS A 168 -13.39 3.34 1.83
CA HIS A 168 -12.30 2.91 2.71
C HIS A 168 -11.19 3.95 2.85
N VAL A 169 -10.77 4.59 1.75
CA VAL A 169 -9.73 5.62 1.79
C VAL A 169 -10.22 6.91 2.44
N ALA A 170 -11.51 7.23 2.32
CA ALA A 170 -12.12 8.40 2.96
C ALA A 170 -12.43 8.20 4.45
N GLU A 171 -12.55 6.96 4.93
CA GLU A 171 -12.92 6.65 6.31
C GLU A 171 -11.96 7.28 7.35
N PRO A 172 -12.48 7.83 8.47
CA PRO A 172 -11.64 8.41 9.52
C PRO A 172 -10.61 7.43 10.08
N LEU A 173 -10.97 6.15 10.20
CA LEU A 173 -10.14 5.06 10.72
C LEU A 173 -9.41 4.27 9.62
N PHE A 174 -9.07 4.93 8.51
CA PHE A 174 -8.36 4.33 7.38
C PHE A 174 -7.21 3.41 7.82
N SER A 175 -7.27 2.15 7.40
CA SER A 175 -6.23 1.16 7.67
C SER A 175 -5.22 1.13 6.53
N ALA A 176 -4.01 1.62 6.83
CA ALA A 176 -2.86 1.64 5.92
C ALA A 176 -2.14 0.28 5.78
N ARG A 177 -2.66 -0.81 6.36
CA ARG A 177 -1.96 -2.10 6.40
C ARG A 177 -1.83 -2.69 4.98
N PRO A 178 -0.61 -2.89 4.45
CA PRO A 178 -0.44 -3.36 3.07
C PRO A 178 -1.12 -4.68 2.76
N THR A 179 -1.12 -5.62 3.72
CA THR A 179 -1.77 -6.94 3.58
C THR A 179 -3.28 -6.83 3.41
N HIS A 180 -3.93 -5.90 4.12
CA HIS A 180 -5.35 -5.64 4.00
C HIS A 180 -5.68 -4.97 2.66
N LEU A 181 -4.92 -3.93 2.30
CA LEU A 181 -5.12 -3.22 1.02
C LEU A 181 -4.98 -4.16 -0.18
N LEU A 182 -3.96 -5.02 -0.18
CA LEU A 182 -3.76 -6.02 -1.23
C LEU A 182 -4.89 -7.06 -1.26
N ALA A 183 -5.28 -7.60 -0.12
CA ALA A 183 -6.31 -8.65 -0.09
C ALA A 183 -7.69 -8.14 -0.55
N THR A 184 -8.07 -6.93 -0.14
CA THR A 184 -9.41 -6.37 -0.38
C THR A 184 -9.51 -5.69 -1.75
N PHE A 185 -8.51 -4.90 -2.15
CA PHE A 185 -8.62 -3.99 -3.30
C PHE A 185 -7.70 -4.35 -4.48
N PHE A 186 -6.95 -5.46 -4.38
CA PHE A 186 -5.98 -5.83 -5.41
C PHE A 186 -6.05 -7.31 -5.84
N ASN A 187 -5.80 -8.25 -4.93
CA ASN A 187 -5.62 -9.68 -5.24
C ASN A 187 -6.92 -10.36 -5.66
N ARG A 188 -8.02 -10.02 -4.99
CA ARG A 188 -9.36 -10.60 -5.25
C ARG A 188 -10.24 -9.65 -6.05
N VAL A 189 -9.60 -8.76 -6.80
CA VAL A 189 -10.27 -7.78 -7.66
C VAL A 189 -9.94 -8.10 -9.11
N ARG A 190 -10.96 -8.05 -9.96
CA ARG A 190 -10.83 -8.29 -11.39
C ARG A 190 -9.76 -7.38 -12.00
N PRO A 191 -9.00 -7.83 -13.01
CA PRO A 191 -7.93 -7.03 -13.63
C PRO A 191 -8.39 -5.63 -14.09
N ALA A 192 -9.59 -5.51 -14.67
CA ALA A 192 -10.14 -4.24 -15.12
C ALA A 192 -10.46 -3.26 -13.96
N ALA A 193 -11.12 -3.76 -12.91
CA ALA A 193 -11.45 -2.97 -11.72
C ALA A 193 -10.19 -2.59 -10.93
N ARG A 194 -9.26 -3.54 -10.79
CA ARG A 194 -7.94 -3.33 -10.19
C ARG A 194 -7.18 -2.21 -10.91
N ARG A 195 -7.14 -2.25 -12.24
CA ARG A 195 -6.52 -1.18 -13.04
C ARG A 195 -7.19 0.17 -12.83
N ARG A 196 -8.53 0.21 -12.72
CA ARG A 196 -9.27 1.45 -12.42
C ARG A 196 -8.95 1.99 -11.03
N ILE A 197 -8.83 1.13 -10.01
CA ILE A 197 -8.41 1.50 -8.65
C ILE A 197 -7.01 2.10 -8.66
N VAL A 198 -6.05 1.43 -9.30
CA VAL A 198 -4.66 1.92 -9.37
C VAL A 198 -4.59 3.24 -10.15
N ASP A 199 -5.32 3.37 -11.27
CA ASP A 199 -5.45 4.62 -12.03
C ASP A 199 -6.05 5.74 -11.17
N LEU A 200 -7.04 5.44 -10.34
CA LEU A 200 -7.68 6.40 -9.46
C LEU A 200 -6.70 6.87 -8.37
N ALA A 201 -6.04 5.93 -7.71
CA ALA A 201 -5.03 6.22 -6.68
C ALA A 201 -3.89 7.08 -7.24
N ALA A 202 -3.36 6.75 -8.42
CA ALA A 202 -2.33 7.56 -9.09
C ALA A 202 -2.77 8.99 -9.37
N LYS A 203 -3.98 9.20 -9.90
CA LYS A 203 -4.48 10.54 -10.18
C LYS A 203 -4.59 11.41 -8.93
N HIS A 204 -5.15 10.86 -7.85
CA HIS A 204 -5.30 11.61 -6.59
C HIS A 204 -3.94 11.85 -5.91
N ALA A 205 -3.07 10.84 -5.87
CA ALA A 205 -1.75 10.96 -5.26
C ALA A 205 -0.86 12.02 -5.94
N LEU A 206 -0.93 12.12 -7.27
CA LEU A 206 -0.13 13.06 -8.06
C LEU A 206 -0.69 14.49 -8.10
N ALA A 207 -2.01 14.68 -8.03
CA ALA A 207 -2.63 15.96 -8.37
C ALA A 207 -3.62 16.49 -7.32
N GLU A 208 -3.77 15.84 -6.16
CA GLU A 208 -4.65 16.27 -5.07
C GLU A 208 -6.06 16.60 -5.54
N LEU A 209 -6.61 15.74 -6.41
CA LEU A 209 -7.92 15.94 -6.99
C LEU A 209 -9.01 15.89 -5.91
N PRO A 210 -10.10 16.67 -6.06
CA PRO A 210 -11.23 16.62 -5.13
C PRO A 210 -11.82 15.21 -5.06
N GLY A 211 -12.17 14.79 -3.85
CA GLY A 211 -12.78 13.49 -3.56
C GLY A 211 -14.07 13.62 -2.78
N PRO A 212 -14.43 12.60 -1.97
CA PRO A 212 -15.59 12.66 -1.07
C PRO A 212 -15.50 13.86 -0.12
N ALA A 213 -16.66 14.41 0.27
CA ALA A 213 -16.73 15.65 1.07
C ALA A 213 -16.14 15.48 2.48
N GLU A 214 -16.06 14.24 2.96
CA GLU A 214 -15.60 13.85 4.29
C GLU A 214 -14.07 13.94 4.46
N ILE A 215 -13.32 14.07 3.36
CA ILE A 215 -11.86 14.04 3.37
C ILE A 215 -11.24 15.18 2.56
N ALA A 216 -10.32 15.91 3.17
CA ALA A 216 -9.58 16.96 2.48
C ALA A 216 -8.67 16.38 1.37
N PRO A 217 -8.55 17.04 0.20
CA PRO A 217 -7.78 16.51 -0.93
C PRO A 217 -6.32 16.13 -0.63
N PRO A 218 -5.54 16.90 0.16
CA PRO A 218 -4.18 16.50 0.52
C PRO A 218 -4.11 15.23 1.37
N ILE A 219 -5.08 15.04 2.28
CA ILE A 219 -5.17 13.84 3.12
C ILE A 219 -5.53 12.63 2.26
N LEU A 220 -6.52 12.79 1.35
CA LEU A 220 -6.89 11.77 0.38
C LEU A 220 -5.69 11.37 -0.48
N ALA A 221 -4.94 12.34 -1.01
CA ALA A 221 -3.77 12.08 -1.83
C ALA A 221 -2.70 11.29 -1.06
N ASN A 222 -2.41 11.65 0.20
CA ASN A 222 -1.47 10.91 1.05
C ASN A 222 -1.89 9.44 1.22
N ARG A 223 -3.18 9.20 1.52
CA ARG A 223 -3.70 7.83 1.66
C ARG A 223 -3.69 7.05 0.34
N MET A 224 -3.93 7.72 -0.78
CA MET A 224 -3.83 7.13 -2.11
C MET A 224 -2.39 6.72 -2.45
N ALA A 225 -1.38 7.50 -2.06
CA ALA A 225 0.01 7.12 -2.22
C ALA A 225 0.40 5.92 -1.34
N VAL A 226 -0.10 5.84 -0.10
CA VAL A 226 0.05 4.63 0.73
C VAL A 226 -0.54 3.40 0.03
N CYS A 227 -1.71 3.55 -0.59
CA CYS A 227 -2.31 2.46 -1.38
C CYS A 227 -1.44 2.08 -2.58
N LEU A 228 -0.90 3.05 -3.32
CA LEU A 228 0.03 2.78 -4.42
C LEU A 228 1.29 2.04 -3.97
N GLY A 229 1.87 2.42 -2.83
CA GLY A 229 3.01 1.71 -2.24
C GLY A 229 2.68 0.25 -1.94
N ALA A 230 1.50 -0.02 -1.36
CA ALA A 230 1.04 -1.39 -1.14
C ALA A 230 0.81 -2.15 -2.47
N PHE A 231 0.20 -1.52 -3.47
CA PHE A 231 -0.07 -2.14 -4.77
C PHE A 231 1.19 -2.39 -5.61
N ALA A 232 2.23 -1.56 -5.45
CA ALA A 232 3.50 -1.75 -6.14
C ALA A 232 4.21 -3.04 -5.71
N ASN A 233 4.00 -3.49 -4.45
CA ASN A 233 4.47 -4.80 -3.98
C ASN A 233 3.78 -5.98 -4.69
N GLY A 234 2.57 -5.78 -5.23
CA GLY A 234 1.82 -6.80 -5.97
C GLY A 234 2.06 -6.75 -7.48
N ASP A 235 2.07 -5.55 -8.07
CA ASP A 235 2.32 -5.32 -9.50
C ASP A 235 2.90 -3.91 -9.74
N ARG A 236 4.22 -3.80 -9.60
CA ARG A 236 4.96 -2.56 -9.85
C ARG A 236 4.71 -2.00 -11.25
N ALA A 237 4.61 -2.87 -12.27
CA ALA A 237 4.43 -2.43 -13.66
C ALA A 237 3.06 -1.76 -13.86
N MET A 238 2.01 -2.28 -13.22
CA MET A 238 0.68 -1.66 -13.23
C MET A 238 0.70 -0.28 -12.58
N VAL A 239 1.36 -0.13 -11.43
CA VAL A 239 1.51 1.17 -10.74
C VAL A 239 2.29 2.16 -11.60
N ALA A 240 3.43 1.76 -12.17
CA ALA A 240 4.23 2.60 -13.06
C ALA A 240 3.41 3.09 -14.27
N ALA A 241 2.62 2.21 -14.90
CA ALA A 241 1.76 2.58 -16.02
C ALA A 241 0.66 3.59 -15.62
N ALA A 242 0.07 3.43 -14.44
CA ALA A 242 -0.96 4.33 -13.92
C ALA A 242 -0.41 5.73 -13.57
N LEU A 243 0.78 5.78 -12.97
CA LEU A 243 1.51 7.02 -12.71
C LEU A 243 1.87 7.72 -14.02
N THR A 244 2.42 7.00 -14.99
CA THR A 244 2.77 7.52 -16.32
C THR A 244 1.56 8.17 -16.99
N LYS A 245 0.40 7.49 -16.98
CA LYS A 245 -0.86 7.99 -17.54
C LYS A 245 -1.35 9.29 -16.87
N SER A 246 -0.94 9.54 -15.63
CA SER A 246 -1.39 10.67 -14.82
C SER A 246 -0.32 11.75 -14.65
N LEU A 247 0.90 11.56 -15.18
CA LEU A 247 2.03 12.46 -15.00
C LEU A 247 1.76 13.89 -15.49
N ASP A 248 1.05 14.05 -16.61
CA ASP A 248 0.69 15.37 -17.12
C ASP A 248 -0.20 16.17 -16.17
N ARG A 249 -0.90 15.50 -15.24
CA ARG A 249 -1.67 16.20 -14.19
C ARG A 249 -0.74 16.82 -13.16
N LEU A 250 0.31 16.11 -12.74
CA LEU A 250 1.35 16.65 -11.86
C LEU A 250 2.03 17.85 -12.52
N ARG A 251 2.41 17.74 -13.80
CA ARG A 251 3.07 18.83 -14.54
C ARG A 251 2.25 20.12 -14.60
N ARG A 252 0.91 20.00 -14.62
CA ARG A 252 -0.02 21.15 -14.67
C ARG A 252 -0.51 21.60 -13.30
N ALA A 253 -0.21 20.85 -12.24
CA ALA A 253 -0.62 21.21 -10.90
C ALA A 253 0.12 22.45 -10.39
N GLU A 254 -0.45 23.10 -9.39
CA GLU A 254 0.20 24.22 -8.70
C GLU A 254 1.52 23.77 -8.05
N GLY A 255 2.48 24.69 -7.92
CA GLY A 255 3.82 24.35 -7.41
C GLY A 255 3.81 23.68 -6.03
N GLN A 256 2.90 24.09 -5.14
CA GLN A 256 2.75 23.47 -3.83
C GLN A 256 2.23 22.02 -3.91
N VAL A 257 1.33 21.74 -4.85
CA VAL A 257 0.86 20.37 -5.12
C VAL A 257 2.00 19.53 -5.70
N GLN A 258 2.84 20.12 -6.57
CA GLN A 258 4.01 19.43 -7.13
C GLN A 258 5.00 19.01 -6.03
N LEU A 259 5.35 19.92 -5.12
CA LEU A 259 6.23 19.62 -3.98
C LEU A 259 5.64 18.53 -3.08
N ARG A 260 4.36 18.65 -2.70
CA ARG A 260 3.71 17.64 -1.86
C ARG A 260 3.62 16.28 -2.53
N ALA A 261 3.39 16.24 -3.85
CA ALA A 261 3.37 14.98 -4.60
C ALA A 261 4.74 14.29 -4.62
N VAL A 262 5.83 15.05 -4.83
CA VAL A 262 7.20 14.52 -4.76
C VAL A 262 7.49 13.97 -3.35
N ALA A 263 7.13 14.71 -2.30
CA ALA A 263 7.31 14.29 -0.92
C ALA A 263 6.58 12.99 -0.61
N ARG A 264 5.31 12.96 -0.95
CA ARG A 264 4.39 11.83 -0.73
C ARG A 264 4.79 10.56 -1.48
N LEU A 265 5.34 10.69 -2.69
CA LEU A 265 5.71 9.57 -3.55
C LEU A 265 7.20 9.22 -3.49
N ALA A 266 7.97 9.86 -2.60
CA ALA A 266 9.42 9.72 -2.53
C ALA A 266 9.91 8.28 -2.29
N GLU A 267 9.13 7.47 -1.57
CA GLU A 267 9.45 6.07 -1.27
C GLU A 267 9.04 5.10 -2.41
N LEU A 268 8.36 5.59 -3.44
CA LEU A 268 7.90 4.78 -4.56
C LEU A 268 8.91 4.88 -5.71
N ASP A 269 9.76 3.87 -5.87
CA ASP A 269 10.79 3.83 -6.92
C ASP A 269 10.23 4.09 -8.33
N ALA A 270 9.06 3.54 -8.65
CA ALA A 270 8.35 3.72 -9.91
C ALA A 270 7.97 5.17 -10.22
N PHE A 271 7.92 6.05 -9.21
CA PHE A 271 7.72 7.49 -9.42
C PHE A 271 8.99 8.15 -9.97
N TRP A 272 10.17 7.80 -9.44
CA TRP A 272 11.44 8.40 -9.85
C TRP A 272 11.81 8.07 -11.30
N ASP A 273 11.40 6.91 -11.82
CA ASP A 273 11.54 6.56 -13.24
C ASP A 273 10.84 7.56 -14.19
N LEU A 274 9.86 8.32 -13.68
CA LEU A 274 9.03 9.25 -14.45
C LEU A 274 9.49 10.71 -14.34
N VAL A 275 10.42 11.00 -13.43
CA VAL A 275 10.92 12.36 -13.21
C VAL A 275 11.95 12.65 -14.30
N ASP A 276 11.48 13.30 -15.37
CA ASP A 276 12.32 13.78 -16.46
C ASP A 276 12.97 15.13 -16.12
N SER A 277 13.94 15.55 -16.94
CA SER A 277 14.70 16.79 -16.72
C SER A 277 13.80 18.04 -16.54
N PRO A 278 12.73 18.26 -17.32
CA PRO A 278 11.82 19.39 -17.09
C PRO A 278 11.13 19.36 -15.71
N LEU A 279 10.64 18.18 -15.28
CA LEU A 279 10.01 18.06 -13.96
C LEU A 279 11.05 18.21 -12.84
N ALA A 280 12.24 17.65 -13.01
CA ALA A 280 13.33 17.79 -12.04
C ALA A 280 13.72 19.26 -11.82
N ILE A 281 14.01 20.00 -12.89
CA ILE A 281 14.35 21.44 -12.83
C ILE A 281 13.25 22.21 -12.11
N ARG A 282 11.99 21.93 -12.46
CA ARG A 282 10.84 22.60 -11.82
C ARG A 282 10.77 22.33 -10.32
N VAL A 283 10.99 21.09 -9.90
CA VAL A 283 10.98 20.71 -8.48
C VAL A 283 12.15 21.35 -7.74
N GLU A 284 13.34 21.42 -8.34
CA GLU A 284 14.50 22.12 -7.76
C GLU A 284 14.23 23.61 -7.55
N GLU A 285 13.67 24.30 -8.54
CA GLU A 285 13.28 25.72 -8.41
C GLU A 285 12.30 25.94 -7.25
N LEU A 286 11.29 25.06 -7.16
CA LEU A 286 10.30 25.12 -6.08
C LEU A 286 10.93 24.84 -4.72
N ALA A 287 11.81 23.85 -4.62
CA ALA A 287 12.51 23.49 -3.39
C ALA A 287 13.45 24.60 -2.94
N ALA A 288 14.18 25.24 -3.86
CA ALA A 288 15.01 26.41 -3.55
C ALA A 288 14.18 27.58 -3.01
N GLY A 289 12.96 27.77 -3.53
CA GLY A 289 12.01 28.77 -3.04
C GLY A 289 11.45 28.52 -1.64
N LEU A 290 11.67 27.33 -1.05
CA LEU A 290 11.26 27.03 0.32
C LEU A 290 12.23 27.57 1.38
N VAL A 291 13.45 27.94 0.99
CA VAL A 291 14.47 28.44 1.94
C VAL A 291 13.99 29.76 2.54
N PRO A 292 13.76 29.83 3.87
CA PRO A 292 13.27 31.05 4.48
C PRO A 292 14.31 32.18 4.39
N PRO A 293 13.89 33.45 4.15
CA PRO A 293 14.81 34.54 3.87
C PRO A 293 15.55 35.06 5.12
N SER A 294 15.01 34.79 6.31
CA SER A 294 15.59 35.23 7.60
C SER A 294 15.78 34.06 8.55
N PHE A 295 16.73 34.24 9.48
CA PHE A 295 16.96 33.30 10.59
C PHE A 295 15.73 33.13 11.51
N TYR A 296 14.88 34.16 11.62
CA TYR A 296 13.69 34.13 12.45
C TYR A 296 12.50 33.43 11.78
N ASP A 297 12.58 33.16 10.48
CA ASP A 297 11.50 32.57 9.72
C ASP A 297 11.57 31.04 9.81
N ALA A 298 10.50 30.45 10.34
CA ALA A 298 10.34 29.01 10.40
C ALA A 298 9.95 28.45 9.04
N LEU A 299 10.54 27.32 8.67
CA LEU A 299 10.11 26.54 7.53
C LEU A 299 8.71 25.97 7.80
N GLU A 300 7.79 26.13 6.85
CA GLU A 300 6.45 25.55 6.99
C GLU A 300 6.53 24.01 7.04
N PRO A 301 5.63 23.34 7.79
CA PRO A 301 5.65 21.87 7.91
C PRO A 301 5.65 21.13 6.57
N GLU A 302 4.89 21.61 5.59
CA GLU A 302 4.83 21.08 4.23
C GLU A 302 6.14 21.27 3.47
N GLY A 303 6.82 22.41 3.68
CA GLY A 303 8.14 22.67 3.12
C GLY A 303 9.20 21.76 3.74
N ALA A 304 9.14 21.54 5.06
CA ALA A 304 10.01 20.59 5.74
C ALA A 304 9.81 19.15 5.23
N GLU A 305 8.55 18.74 5.01
CA GLU A 305 8.21 17.45 4.43
C GLU A 305 8.77 17.30 3.00
N ALA A 306 8.62 18.33 2.16
CA ALA A 306 9.16 18.33 0.80
C ALA A 306 10.69 18.24 0.75
N LEU A 307 11.39 18.98 1.62
CA LEU A 307 12.84 18.94 1.69
C LEU A 307 13.38 17.67 2.35
N SER A 308 12.59 16.98 3.17
CA SER A 308 12.98 15.70 3.80
C SER A 308 13.33 14.60 2.78
N VAL A 309 12.85 14.75 1.54
CA VAL A 309 13.10 13.83 0.42
C VAL A 309 14.58 13.70 0.07
N VAL A 310 15.42 14.66 0.49
CA VAL A 310 16.89 14.61 0.35
C VAL A 310 17.50 13.30 0.89
N ARG A 311 16.83 12.64 1.85
CA ARG A 311 17.26 11.32 2.36
C ARG A 311 17.35 10.25 1.26
N SER A 312 16.53 10.35 0.22
CA SER A 312 16.48 9.38 -0.87
C SER A 312 17.67 9.56 -1.81
N ALA A 313 18.37 8.47 -2.09
CA ALA A 313 19.48 8.47 -3.05
C ALA A 313 18.99 8.75 -4.48
N GLN A 314 17.80 8.25 -4.87
CA GLN A 314 17.24 8.55 -6.19
C GLN A 314 16.87 10.04 -6.31
N ALA A 315 16.29 10.61 -5.25
CA ALA A 315 15.97 12.03 -5.23
C ALA A 315 17.22 12.89 -5.44
N ARG A 316 18.30 12.61 -4.70
CA ARG A 316 19.55 13.35 -4.84
C ARG A 316 20.21 13.20 -6.22
N ALA A 317 20.09 12.01 -6.82
CA ALA A 317 20.62 11.78 -8.16
C ALA A 317 19.86 12.58 -9.24
N LEU A 318 18.55 12.77 -9.07
CA LEU A 318 17.69 13.48 -10.04
C LEU A 318 17.53 14.98 -9.73
N LEU A 319 17.74 15.38 -8.48
CA LEU A 319 17.62 16.74 -7.95
C LEU A 319 18.94 17.13 -7.27
N PRO A 320 20.04 17.31 -8.02
CA PRO A 320 21.38 17.54 -7.46
C PRO A 320 21.49 18.78 -6.57
N SER A 321 20.65 19.80 -6.75
CA SER A 321 20.68 20.99 -5.89
C SER A 321 20.09 20.75 -4.50
N LEU A 322 19.32 19.67 -4.32
CA LEU A 322 18.55 19.41 -3.10
C LEU A 322 19.42 19.33 -1.84
N GLU A 323 20.59 18.67 -1.92
CA GLU A 323 21.52 18.60 -0.78
C GLU A 323 22.01 19.98 -0.36
N SER A 324 22.39 20.82 -1.33
CA SER A 324 22.84 22.20 -1.07
C SER A 324 21.72 23.08 -0.52
N THR A 325 20.48 22.90 -0.99
CA THR A 325 19.31 23.62 -0.50
C THR A 325 19.05 23.30 0.97
N VAL A 326 19.09 22.02 1.37
CA VAL A 326 18.87 21.63 2.77
C VAL A 326 20.07 22.05 3.65
N ALA A 327 21.30 21.96 3.15
CA ALA A 327 22.48 22.40 3.88
C ALA A 327 22.50 23.92 4.14
N ALA A 328 21.91 24.72 3.25
CA ALA A 328 21.80 26.17 3.40
C ALA A 328 20.76 26.60 4.43
N LEU A 329 19.90 25.70 4.92
CA LEU A 329 18.92 26.02 5.94
C LEU A 329 19.61 26.32 7.28
N TRP A 330 19.07 27.30 8.01
CA TRP A 330 19.41 27.52 9.41
C TRP A 330 19.18 26.25 10.23
N VAL A 331 19.98 26.05 11.28
CA VAL A 331 19.97 24.82 12.10
C VAL A 331 18.57 24.45 12.61
N SER A 332 17.73 25.43 12.96
CA SER A 332 16.34 25.20 13.36
C SER A 332 15.49 24.57 12.25
N ASN A 333 15.65 25.03 11.01
CA ASN A 333 14.91 24.50 9.87
C ASN A 333 15.49 23.15 9.42
N ARG A 334 16.82 22.93 9.53
CA ARG A 334 17.44 21.60 9.33
C ARG A 334 16.89 20.58 10.31
N ALA A 335 16.80 20.92 11.60
CA ALA A 335 16.23 20.05 12.62
C ALA A 335 14.77 19.66 12.26
N GLN A 336 13.96 20.61 11.78
CA GLN A 336 12.58 20.34 11.36
C GLN A 336 12.49 19.42 10.14
N VAL A 337 13.43 19.49 9.20
CA VAL A 337 13.52 18.57 8.03
C VAL A 337 13.91 17.18 8.50
N MET A 338 14.95 17.07 9.34
CA MET A 338 15.44 15.80 9.90
C MET A 338 14.39 15.08 10.74
N ALA A 339 13.53 15.83 11.44
CA ALA A 339 12.47 15.31 12.29
C ALA A 339 11.27 14.73 11.50
N ARG A 340 11.16 14.99 10.18
CA ARG A 340 10.07 14.43 9.36
C ARG A 340 10.21 12.93 9.18
N HIS A 341 11.43 12.50 8.86
CA HIS A 341 11.77 11.11 8.60
C HIS A 341 13.15 10.80 9.16
N ILE A 342 13.20 9.93 10.17
CA ILE A 342 14.45 9.45 10.75
C ILE A 342 15.13 8.54 9.73
N ALA A 343 16.29 8.95 9.22
CA ALA A 343 17.00 8.25 8.15
C ALA A 343 18.52 8.31 8.33
N PRO A 344 19.27 7.22 8.02
CA PRO A 344 20.72 7.20 8.15
C PRO A 344 21.45 8.33 7.43
N TYR A 345 20.87 8.86 6.35
CA TYR A 345 21.43 10.00 5.60
C TYR A 345 21.75 11.21 6.49
N PHE A 346 20.95 11.49 7.51
CA PHE A 346 21.11 12.67 8.35
C PHE A 346 22.01 12.44 9.59
N LEU A 347 22.58 11.23 9.78
CA LEU A 347 23.32 10.90 10.99
C LEU A 347 24.49 11.85 11.27
N ASP A 348 25.26 12.19 10.23
CA ASP A 348 26.42 13.08 10.36
C ASP A 348 26.03 14.53 10.72
N TRP A 349 24.75 14.87 10.61
CA TRP A 349 24.24 16.23 10.88
C TRP A 349 23.77 16.37 12.32
N VAL A 350 23.49 15.26 13.01
CA VAL A 350 22.94 15.25 14.38
C VAL A 350 23.85 15.99 15.37
N PRO A 351 25.19 15.77 15.41
CA PRO A 351 26.07 16.53 16.30
C PRO A 351 26.05 18.03 16.03
N GLY A 352 25.95 18.42 14.75
CA GLY A 352 25.91 19.82 14.32
C GLY A 352 24.72 20.59 14.91
N LEU A 353 23.60 19.92 15.19
CA LEU A 353 22.44 20.54 15.82
C LEU A 353 22.76 21.12 17.19
N LEU A 354 23.48 20.36 18.04
CA LEU A 354 23.87 20.82 19.37
C LEU A 354 25.06 21.77 19.31
N GLN A 355 25.98 21.56 18.37
CA GLN A 355 27.10 22.48 18.16
C GLN A 355 26.61 23.90 17.80
N GLU A 356 25.60 23.99 16.95
CA GLU A 356 25.07 25.27 16.45
C GLU A 356 23.90 25.84 17.29
N ALA A 357 23.50 25.17 18.38
CA ALA A 357 22.42 25.64 19.24
C ALA A 357 22.79 26.98 19.91
N ALA A 358 22.01 28.01 19.62
CA ALA A 358 22.26 29.40 20.06
C ALA A 358 21.45 29.81 21.31
N GLY A 359 20.61 28.92 21.85
CA GLY A 359 19.78 29.22 23.03
C GLY A 359 19.35 27.97 23.81
N TRP A 360 19.13 28.11 25.11
CA TRP A 360 18.77 26.99 26.00
C TRP A 360 17.50 26.25 25.55
N ARG A 361 16.45 26.99 25.19
CA ARG A 361 15.19 26.38 24.69
C ARG A 361 15.38 25.70 23.34
N GLN A 362 16.23 26.27 22.50
CA GLN A 362 16.55 25.69 21.20
C GLN A 362 17.34 24.38 21.35
N ALA A 363 18.30 24.33 22.28
CA ALA A 363 19.02 23.10 22.61
C ALA A 363 18.09 21.99 23.13
N GLU A 364 17.17 22.32 24.05
CA GLU A 364 16.15 21.39 24.54
C GLU A 364 15.28 20.86 23.38
N GLU A 365 14.83 21.75 22.50
CA GLU A 365 13.96 21.40 21.38
C GLU A 365 14.67 20.53 20.34
N PHE A 366 15.89 20.88 19.93
CA PHE A 366 16.69 20.07 19.00
C PHE A 366 16.94 18.68 19.57
N THR A 367 17.25 18.61 20.86
CA THR A 367 17.51 17.32 21.50
C THR A 367 16.28 16.43 21.48
N ARG A 368 15.12 17.01 21.82
CA ARG A 368 13.84 16.29 21.82
C ARG A 368 13.36 15.86 20.44
N THR A 369 13.48 16.75 19.45
CA THR A 369 12.84 16.56 18.13
C THR A 369 13.74 15.90 17.09
N ALA A 370 15.07 16.00 17.24
CA ALA A 370 16.00 15.55 16.21
C ALA A 370 17.24 14.79 16.74
N VAL A 371 17.60 14.87 18.03
CA VAL A 371 18.72 14.06 18.56
C VAL A 371 18.23 12.73 19.12
N ILE A 372 17.31 12.74 20.09
CA ILE A 372 16.79 11.53 20.73
C ILE A 372 16.14 10.58 19.70
N PRO A 373 15.32 11.06 18.74
CA PRO A 373 14.75 10.18 17.71
C PRO A 373 15.79 9.47 16.84
N TYR A 374 17.01 10.02 16.70
CA TYR A 374 18.12 9.38 16.00
C TYR A 374 18.93 8.43 16.88
N GLY A 375 18.68 8.40 18.20
CA GLY A 375 19.36 7.54 19.17
C GLY A 375 19.52 6.09 18.70
N PRO A 376 18.45 5.40 18.24
CA PRO A 376 18.54 4.02 17.76
C PRO A 376 19.44 3.78 16.53
N LEU A 377 19.83 4.85 15.82
CA LEU A 377 20.68 4.79 14.63
C LEU A 377 22.12 5.26 14.90
N LEU A 378 22.42 5.81 16.09
CA LEU A 378 23.76 6.29 16.40
C LEU A 378 24.77 5.12 16.46
N THR A 379 25.98 5.42 16.04
CA THR A 379 27.17 4.59 16.32
C THR A 379 27.95 5.20 17.49
N VAL A 380 28.91 4.45 18.04
CA VAL A 380 29.76 4.94 19.14
C VAL A 380 30.52 6.20 18.72
N GLU A 381 31.03 6.24 17.48
CA GLU A 381 31.80 7.38 16.95
C GLU A 381 30.93 8.64 16.78
N VAL A 382 29.71 8.49 16.28
CA VAL A 382 28.77 9.62 16.14
C VAL A 382 28.29 10.08 17.51
N LEU A 383 28.04 9.15 18.44
CA LEU A 383 27.66 9.46 19.82
C LEU A 383 28.76 10.24 20.56
N GLU A 384 30.03 9.86 20.38
CA GLU A 384 31.17 10.59 20.93
C GLU A 384 31.22 12.03 20.41
N THR A 385 31.05 12.20 19.08
CA THR A 385 31.01 13.53 18.45
C THR A 385 29.84 14.37 18.96
N LEU A 386 28.67 13.75 19.10
CA LEU A 386 27.46 14.38 19.63
C LEU A 386 27.62 14.84 21.07
N LEU A 387 28.17 13.99 21.95
CA LEU A 387 28.37 14.31 23.36
C LEU A 387 29.46 15.37 23.55
N SER A 388 30.49 15.37 22.70
CA SER A 388 31.47 16.46 22.65
C SER A 388 30.85 17.80 22.23
N ALA A 389 29.98 17.79 21.21
CA ALA A 389 29.22 18.98 20.82
C ALA A 389 28.30 19.48 21.95
N TRP A 390 27.68 18.57 22.70
CA TRP A 390 26.88 18.90 23.86
C TRP A 390 27.72 19.52 24.98
N SER A 391 28.83 18.88 25.38
CA SER A 391 29.66 19.32 26.52
C SER A 391 30.32 20.68 26.27
N SER A 392 30.72 20.95 25.03
CA SER A 392 31.38 22.19 24.60
C SER A 392 30.43 23.38 24.40
N ASN A 393 29.13 23.14 24.19
CA ASN A 393 28.14 24.20 24.04
C ASN A 393 27.51 24.57 25.40
N ALA A 394 27.71 25.83 25.84
CA ALA A 394 27.20 26.31 27.13
C ALA A 394 25.66 26.28 27.22
N GLN A 395 24.95 26.59 26.13
CA GLN A 395 23.50 26.54 26.06
C GLN A 395 22.98 25.10 26.17
N CYS A 396 23.68 24.12 25.59
CA CYS A 396 23.36 22.70 25.73
C CYS A 396 23.64 22.20 27.14
N ARG A 397 24.83 22.47 27.69
CA ARG A 397 25.22 21.92 28.99
C ARG A 397 24.39 22.50 30.15
N THR A 398 23.98 23.77 30.07
CA THR A 398 23.32 24.51 31.16
C THR A 398 21.82 24.74 30.95
N ALA A 399 21.19 24.05 30.00
CA ALA A 399 19.73 24.08 29.88
C ALA A 399 19.09 23.08 30.85
N GLY A 400 18.09 23.53 31.61
CA GLY A 400 17.47 22.70 32.65
C GLY A 400 16.85 21.40 32.13
N GLY A 401 16.23 21.43 30.95
CA GLY A 401 15.66 20.24 30.33
C GLY A 401 16.69 19.23 29.83
N MET A 402 17.92 19.68 29.55
CA MET A 402 18.99 18.83 29.01
C MET A 402 19.43 17.74 29.99
N LEU A 403 19.23 17.95 31.31
CA LEU A 403 19.52 16.92 32.33
C LEU A 403 18.74 15.64 32.09
N MET A 404 17.41 15.74 31.95
CA MET A 404 16.56 14.58 31.68
C MET A 404 16.69 14.08 30.24
N LEU A 405 16.88 14.98 29.28
CA LEU A 405 17.08 14.59 27.88
C LEU A 405 18.37 13.77 27.69
N SER A 406 19.40 13.97 28.53
CA SER A 406 20.60 13.13 28.51
C SER A 406 20.32 11.69 28.93
N VAL A 407 19.44 11.48 29.91
CA VAL A 407 18.96 10.14 30.33
C VAL A 407 18.12 9.51 29.22
N GLU A 408 17.25 10.28 28.57
CA GLU A 408 16.46 9.80 27.44
C GLU A 408 17.35 9.38 26.27
N LEU A 409 18.39 10.16 25.94
CA LEU A 409 19.36 9.81 24.90
C LEU A 409 20.17 8.56 25.27
N PHE A 410 20.61 8.43 26.53
CA PHE A 410 21.28 7.23 27.02
C PHE A 410 20.40 5.98 26.85
N ARG A 411 19.11 6.08 27.14
CA ARG A 411 18.15 4.98 26.91
C ARG A 411 17.87 4.74 25.43
N ALA A 412 17.80 5.78 24.62
CA ALA A 412 17.61 5.66 23.17
C ALA A 412 18.81 5.02 22.46
N THR A 413 19.98 5.00 23.10
CA THR A 413 21.22 4.38 22.61
C THR A 413 21.51 3.02 23.26
N ALA A 414 20.48 2.35 23.82
CA ALA A 414 20.63 1.08 24.54
C ALA A 414 21.30 -0.05 23.74
N HIS A 415 21.24 -0.02 22.41
CA HIS A 415 21.94 -0.97 21.55
C HIS A 415 23.47 -0.83 21.61
N LEU A 416 24.01 0.28 22.12
CA LEU A 416 25.44 0.57 22.23
C LEU A 416 26.03 0.32 23.62
N HIS A 417 25.23 0.00 24.63
CA HIS A 417 25.63 -0.03 26.05
C HIS A 417 26.85 -0.90 26.38
N ALA A 418 27.10 -1.95 25.60
CA ALA A 418 28.29 -2.78 25.76
C ALA A 418 29.60 -2.07 25.36
N SER A 419 29.51 -0.96 24.63
CA SER A 419 30.61 -0.28 23.95
C SER A 419 30.68 1.23 24.15
N ASP A 420 29.62 1.88 24.65
CA ASP A 420 29.56 3.35 24.80
C ASP A 420 29.76 3.85 26.24
N HIS A 421 29.89 2.95 27.23
CA HIS A 421 30.02 3.34 28.65
C HIS A 421 31.16 4.33 28.89
N ALA A 422 32.30 4.11 28.25
CA ALA A 422 33.45 5.02 28.32
C ALA A 422 33.14 6.41 27.76
N VAL A 423 32.37 6.50 26.68
CA VAL A 423 31.97 7.76 26.04
C VAL A 423 31.06 8.57 26.98
N TRP A 424 30.07 7.91 27.59
CA TRP A 424 29.18 8.55 28.56
C TRP A 424 29.89 8.96 29.85
N ALA A 425 30.83 8.14 30.34
CA ALA A 425 31.66 8.47 31.49
C ALA A 425 32.54 9.70 31.22
N GLN A 426 33.13 9.77 30.02
CA GLN A 426 33.90 10.94 29.58
C GLN A 426 33.03 12.19 29.50
N PHE A 427 31.84 12.11 28.90
CA PHE A 427 30.89 13.21 28.86
C PHE A 427 30.58 13.74 30.28
N LEU A 428 30.27 12.85 31.23
CA LEU A 428 30.04 13.23 32.63
C LEU A 428 31.25 13.93 33.27
N GLN A 429 32.45 13.42 33.03
CA GLN A 429 33.68 14.01 33.56
C GLN A 429 33.89 15.42 32.99
N GLU A 430 33.74 15.58 31.68
CA GLU A 430 33.86 16.88 30.99
C GLU A 430 32.84 17.87 31.55
N VAL A 431 31.56 17.47 31.66
CA VAL A 431 30.55 18.39 32.16
C VAL A 431 30.70 18.71 33.66
N ARG A 432 31.36 17.87 34.45
CA ARG A 432 31.65 18.21 35.85
C ARG A 432 32.83 19.17 35.97
N SER A 433 33.82 19.03 35.10
CA SER A 433 35.03 19.86 35.10
C SER A 433 34.74 21.33 34.80
N LEU A 434 33.67 21.60 34.05
CA LEU A 434 33.27 22.94 33.62
C LEU A 434 32.28 23.62 34.59
N GLU A 435 31.81 22.93 35.63
CA GLU A 435 30.82 23.45 36.57
C GLU A 435 31.35 23.53 38.01
N PRO A 436 31.08 24.63 38.73
CA PRO A 436 31.45 24.73 40.14
C PRO A 436 30.65 23.75 41.02
N GLU A 437 31.11 23.55 42.25
CA GLU A 437 30.40 22.77 43.27
C GLU A 437 29.92 23.70 44.39
N PRO A 438 28.59 23.79 44.67
CA PRO A 438 27.48 23.06 44.04
C PRO A 438 26.98 23.69 42.73
N SER A 439 26.59 22.86 41.75
CA SER A 439 25.89 23.28 40.52
C SER A 439 24.80 22.26 40.16
N PHE A 440 23.68 22.77 39.64
CA PHE A 440 22.56 21.97 39.13
C PHE A 440 22.93 21.24 37.83
N TYR A 441 23.92 21.74 37.06
CA TYR A 441 24.29 21.22 35.74
C TYR A 441 25.40 20.18 35.77
N ARG A 442 25.42 19.34 36.82
CA ARG A 442 26.41 18.26 37.04
C ARG A 442 25.91 16.87 36.62
N TYR A 443 24.72 16.80 36.01
CA TYR A 443 24.12 15.61 35.39
C TYR A 443 24.02 14.40 36.35
N THR A 444 23.49 14.65 37.55
CA THR A 444 23.36 13.62 38.61
C THR A 444 22.42 12.48 38.23
N GLU A 445 21.40 12.77 37.44
CA GLU A 445 20.38 11.84 36.98
C GLU A 445 20.98 10.84 35.98
N LEU A 446 21.81 11.32 35.06
CA LEU A 446 22.54 10.47 34.12
C LEU A 446 23.57 9.58 34.84
N GLU A 447 24.27 10.12 35.84
CA GLU A 447 25.19 9.30 36.67
C GLU A 447 24.47 8.14 37.35
N ALA A 448 23.24 8.35 37.82
CA ALA A 448 22.47 7.29 38.45
C ALA A 448 22.18 6.13 37.49
N GLU A 449 21.98 6.42 36.20
CA GLU A 449 21.69 5.42 35.15
C GLU A 449 22.96 4.73 34.62
N LEU A 450 24.13 5.39 34.70
CA LEU A 450 25.42 4.82 34.27
C LEU A 450 26.07 3.89 35.30
N ARG A 451 25.51 3.82 36.52
CA ARG A 451 25.95 2.86 37.54
C ARG A 451 25.60 1.44 37.07
N PRO A 452 26.51 0.48 37.24
CA PRO A 452 26.36 -0.89 36.74
C PRO A 452 25.18 -1.65 37.35
#